data_AF-A0A952HQ30-F1
#
_entry.id   AF-A0A952HQ30-F1
#
_cell.length_a   1.000
_cell.length_b   1.000
_cell.length_c   1.000
_cell.angle_alpha   90.00
_cell.angle_beta   90.00
_cell.angle_gamma   90.00
#
_symmetry.space_group_name_H-M   'P 1'
#
loop_
_entity.id
_entity.type
_entity.pdbx_description
1 polymer ?
#
loop_
_entity_poly.entity_id
_entity_poly.type
_entity_poly.pdbx_seq_one_letter_code
_entity_poly.pdbx_strand_id
1 'polypeptide(L)'
;RDIARLRAALLLVDHGSFADVSSRVEALTSDTNPLRHSAREALGLAAWKDGKSADALKLFDQISSDDGAPRNVRQRAQLMSELIRGSGNAS
;
A
#
# COMPACT_ATOMS: atom_id res chain seq x y z
N ARG A 1 -1.70 19.21 -4.12
CA ARG A 1 -2.45 18.78 -2.91
C ARG A 1 -2.30 17.29 -2.65
N ASP A 2 -2.45 16.44 -3.66
CA ASP A 2 -2.42 14.97 -3.46
C ASP A 2 -1.05 14.42 -3.09
N ILE A 3 0.03 14.97 -3.66
CA ILE A 3 1.38 14.60 -3.24
C ILE A 3 1.65 14.90 -1.76
N ALA A 4 1.05 15.95 -1.21
CA ALA A 4 1.18 16.28 0.21
C ALA A 4 0.39 15.29 1.08
N ARG A 5 -0.80 14.86 0.64
CA ARG A 5 -1.57 13.80 1.30
C ARG A 5 -0.81 12.48 1.31
N LEU A 6 -0.23 12.09 0.18
CA LEU A 6 0.60 10.90 0.06
C LEU A 6 1.82 10.96 0.99
N ARG A 7 2.56 12.08 1.00
CA ARG A 7 3.69 12.25 1.92
C ARG A 7 3.27 12.17 3.38
N ALA A 8 2.13 12.76 3.75
CA ALA A 8 1.60 12.64 5.11
C ALA A 8 1.25 11.19 5.47
N ALA A 9 0.64 10.42 4.57
CA ALA A 9 0.41 8.99 4.77
C ALA A 9 1.70 8.21 4.96
N LEU A 10 2.73 8.46 4.14
CA LEU A 10 4.02 7.77 4.25
C LEU A 10 4.69 8.01 5.62
N LEU A 11 4.58 9.22 6.17
CA LEU A 11 5.04 9.50 7.54
C LEU A 11 4.22 8.77 8.61
N LEU A 12 2.94 8.51 8.34
CA LEU A 12 2.03 7.84 9.26
C LEU A 12 2.12 6.31 9.21
N VAL A 13 2.70 5.70 8.18
CA VAL A 13 2.85 4.24 8.09
C VAL A 13 3.52 3.68 9.37
N ASP A 14 4.62 4.28 9.80
CA ASP A 14 5.39 3.82 10.96
C ASP A 14 4.94 4.43 12.29
N HIS A 15 4.16 5.52 12.27
CA HIS A 15 3.85 6.29 13.48
C HIS A 15 2.35 6.39 13.82
N GLY A 16 1.46 6.09 12.87
CA GLY A 16 0.02 6.18 13.01
C GLY A 16 -0.67 4.82 12.90
N SER A 17 -2.00 4.87 12.94
CA SER A 17 -2.89 3.73 12.69
C SER A 17 -3.19 3.56 11.19
N PHE A 18 -3.75 2.41 10.81
CA PHE A 18 -4.30 2.22 9.47
C PHE A 18 -5.33 3.30 9.10
N ALA A 19 -6.19 3.69 10.05
CA ALA A 19 -7.20 4.73 9.83
C ALA A 19 -6.56 6.10 9.54
N ASP A 20 -5.46 6.44 10.23
CA ASP A 20 -4.71 7.67 9.98
C ASP A 20 -4.15 7.70 8.56
N VAL A 21 -3.58 6.60 8.10
CA VAL A 21 -3.07 6.46 6.72
C VAL A 21 -4.22 6.53 5.72
N SER A 22 -5.31 5.76 5.94
CA SER A 22 -6.47 5.70 5.03
C SER A 22 -7.10 7.07 4.82
N SER A 23 -7.29 7.83 5.90
CA SER A 23 -7.86 9.18 5.85
C SER A 23 -7.12 10.13 4.88
N ARG A 24 -5.83 9.85 4.60
CA ARG A 24 -5.00 10.67 3.71
C ARG A 24 -5.04 10.18 2.27
N VAL A 25 -5.02 8.87 2.04
CA VAL A 25 -4.73 8.30 0.71
C VAL A 25 -5.83 7.46 0.09
N GLU A 26 -6.91 7.13 0.81
CA GLU A 26 -7.99 6.29 0.28
C GLU A 26 -8.56 6.83 -1.04
N ALA A 27 -8.86 8.12 -1.11
CA ALA A 27 -9.32 8.78 -2.35
C ALA A 27 -8.28 8.76 -3.49
N LEU A 28 -6.99 8.58 -3.17
CA LEU A 28 -5.92 8.49 -4.16
C LEU A 28 -5.77 7.09 -4.75
N THR A 29 -6.44 6.07 -4.18
CA THR A 29 -6.35 4.68 -4.66
C THR A 29 -7.21 4.37 -5.88
N SER A 30 -8.07 5.31 -6.31
CA SER A 30 -8.91 5.18 -7.51
C SER A 30 -8.06 4.81 -8.74
N ASP A 31 -8.59 3.94 -9.60
CA ASP A 31 -7.90 3.47 -10.81
C ASP A 31 -7.52 4.60 -11.77
N THR A 32 -8.24 5.73 -11.72
CA THR A 32 -7.97 6.91 -12.54
C THR A 32 -6.91 7.85 -11.95
N ASN A 33 -6.50 7.64 -10.69
CA ASN A 33 -5.54 8.52 -10.04
C ASN A 33 -4.10 8.14 -10.43
N PRO A 34 -3.25 9.09 -10.85
CA PRO A 34 -1.86 8.80 -11.18
C PRO A 34 -1.02 8.35 -9.98
N LEU A 35 -1.46 8.64 -8.74
CA LEU A 35 -0.77 8.25 -7.51
C LEU A 35 -1.30 6.93 -6.91
N ARG A 36 -2.20 6.22 -7.60
CA ARG A 36 -2.88 5.02 -7.06
C ARG A 36 -1.95 3.95 -6.52
N HIS A 37 -0.83 3.70 -7.19
CA HIS A 37 0.12 2.67 -6.76
C HIS A 37 0.82 3.04 -5.47
N SER A 38 1.30 4.28 -5.36
CA SER A 38 1.92 4.78 -4.13
C SER A 38 0.93 4.87 -2.97
N ALA A 39 -0.33 5.22 -3.26
CA ALA A 39 -1.40 5.21 -2.27
C ALA A 39 -1.73 3.79 -1.76
N ARG A 40 -1.87 2.83 -2.66
CA ARG A 40 -2.07 1.41 -2.32
C ARG A 40 -0.88 0.84 -1.55
N GLU A 41 0.34 1.22 -1.89
CA GLU A 41 1.55 0.82 -1.19
C GLU A 41 1.56 1.34 0.26
N ALA A 42 1.24 2.62 0.48
CA ALA A 42 1.13 3.18 1.82
C ALA A 42 0.04 2.48 2.66
N LEU A 43 -1.13 2.20 2.06
CA LEU A 43 -2.18 1.42 2.72
C LEU A 43 -1.76 -0.01 3.03
N GLY A 44 -1.06 -0.67 2.09
CA GLY A 44 -0.62 -2.05 2.25
C GLY A 44 0.38 -2.19 3.39
N LEU A 45 1.33 -1.25 3.49
CA LEU A 45 2.27 -1.18 4.59
C LEU A 45 1.57 -0.95 5.94
N ALA A 46 0.63 0.00 5.98
CA ALA A 46 -0.13 0.28 7.20
C ALA A 46 -1.00 -0.90 7.63
N ALA A 47 -1.66 -1.59 6.68
CA ALA A 47 -2.46 -2.78 6.94
C ALA A 47 -1.60 -3.92 7.49
N TRP A 48 -0.44 -4.16 6.89
CA TRP A 48 0.47 -5.22 7.35
C TRP A 48 0.95 -4.96 8.77
N LYS A 49 1.34 -3.73 9.08
CA LYS A 49 1.74 -3.34 10.44
C LYS A 49 0.63 -3.49 11.47
N ASP A 50 -0.63 -3.28 11.06
CA ASP A 50 -1.82 -3.46 11.89
C ASP A 50 -2.28 -4.94 11.99
N GLY A 51 -1.45 -5.89 11.52
CA GLY A 51 -1.73 -7.33 11.54
C GLY A 51 -2.74 -7.79 10.49
N LYS A 52 -3.17 -6.90 9.59
CA LYS A 52 -4.14 -7.19 8.52
C LYS A 52 -3.44 -7.71 7.27
N SER A 53 -2.73 -8.83 7.40
CA SER A 53 -1.91 -9.40 6.32
C SER A 53 -2.72 -9.67 5.04
N ALA A 54 -3.97 -10.13 5.15
CA ALA A 54 -4.82 -10.39 4.00
C ALA A 54 -5.15 -9.11 3.22
N ASP A 55 -5.46 -8.02 3.91
CA ASP A 55 -5.74 -6.72 3.29
C ASP A 55 -4.49 -6.14 2.65
N ALA A 56 -3.34 -6.27 3.31
CA ALA A 56 -2.05 -5.86 2.76
C ALA A 56 -1.73 -6.61 1.45
N LEU A 57 -1.89 -7.94 1.44
CA LEU A 57 -1.68 -8.76 0.25
C LEU A 57 -2.58 -8.32 -0.91
N LYS A 58 -3.87 -8.07 -0.64
CA LYS A 58 -4.80 -7.58 -1.65
C LYS A 58 -4.32 -6.26 -2.27
N LEU A 59 -3.82 -5.33 -1.46
CA LEU A 59 -3.32 -4.03 -1.94
C LEU A 59 -2.03 -4.17 -2.76
N PHE A 60 -1.10 -5.03 -2.36
CA PHE A 60 0.12 -5.29 -3.13
C PHE A 60 -0.17 -6.07 -4.43
N ASP A 61 -1.12 -7.00 -4.41
CA ASP A 61 -1.55 -7.75 -5.59
C ASP A 61 -2.22 -6.83 -6.62
N GLN A 62 -3.00 -5.83 -6.18
CA GLN A 62 -3.52 -4.76 -7.06
C GLN A 62 -2.43 -3.93 -7.73
N ILE A 63 -1.24 -3.81 -7.13
CA ILE A 63 -0.11 -3.08 -7.73
C ILE A 63 0.63 -4.00 -8.71
N SER A 64 0.92 -5.23 -8.29
CA SER A 64 1.72 -6.17 -9.09
C SER A 64 0.99 -6.66 -10.35
N SER A 65 -0.34 -6.68 -10.34
CA SER A 65 -1.19 -7.06 -11.47
C SER A 65 -1.58 -5.91 -12.40
N ASP A 66 -1.25 -4.65 -12.07
CA ASP A 66 -1.57 -3.49 -12.93
C ASP A 66 -0.43 -3.23 -13.93
N ASP A 67 -0.71 -3.49 -15.21
CA ASP A 67 0.24 -3.26 -16.31
C ASP A 67 0.67 -1.80 -16.46
N GLY A 68 -0.15 -0.87 -15.98
CA GLY A 68 0.14 0.57 -15.93
C GLY A 68 1.10 0.99 -14.81
N ALA A 69 1.43 0.10 -13.85
CA ALA A 69 2.42 0.39 -12.83
C ALA A 69 3.85 0.39 -13.42
N PRO A 70 4.74 1.30 -13.00
CA PRO A 70 6.16 1.20 -13.36
C PRO A 70 6.77 -0.13 -12.89
N ARG A 71 7.70 -0.70 -13.68
CA ARG A 71 8.28 -2.04 -13.42
C ARG A 71 8.86 -2.18 -12.00
N ASN A 72 9.59 -1.17 -11.52
CA ASN A 72 10.18 -1.18 -10.17
C ASN A 72 9.11 -1.14 -9.06
N VAL A 73 7.97 -0.52 -9.30
CA VAL A 73 6.84 -0.48 -8.35
C VAL A 73 6.14 -1.84 -8.29
N ARG A 74 5.90 -2.49 -9.44
CA ARG A 74 5.40 -3.88 -9.47
C ARG A 74 6.32 -4.85 -8.75
N GLN A 75 7.62 -4.76 -9.02
CA GLN A 75 8.62 -5.63 -8.39
C GLN A 75 8.65 -5.43 -6.87
N ARG A 76 8.60 -4.19 -6.39
CA ARG A 76 8.52 -3.92 -4.95
C ARG A 76 7.23 -4.48 -4.34
N ALA A 77 6.09 -4.36 -5.01
CA ALA A 77 4.84 -4.94 -4.52
C ALA A 77 4.89 -6.48 -4.45
N GLN A 78 5.49 -7.14 -5.45
CA GLN A 78 5.71 -8.60 -5.42
C GLN A 78 6.58 -9.01 -4.22
N LEU A 79 7.71 -8.33 -4.02
CA LEU A 79 8.60 -8.57 -2.88
C LEU A 79 7.88 -8.38 -1.54
N MET A 80 7.02 -7.36 -1.41
CA MET A 80 6.21 -7.16 -0.22
C MET A 80 5.19 -8.29 -0.01
N SER A 81 4.50 -8.73 -1.07
CA SER A 81 3.58 -9.88 -0.99
C SER A 81 4.30 -11.15 -0.53
N GLU A 82 5.49 -11.43 -1.08
CA GLU A 82 6.32 -12.57 -0.69
C GLU A 82 6.78 -12.47 0.78
N LEU A 83 7.25 -11.29 1.20
CA LEU A 83 7.67 -11.02 2.58
C LEU A 83 6.53 -11.24 3.57
N ILE A 84 5.32 -10.75 3.27
CA ILE A 84 4.14 -10.91 4.13
C ILE A 84 3.80 -12.39 4.27
N ARG A 85 3.75 -13.15 3.16
CA ARG A 85 3.48 -14.59 3.17
C ARG A 85 4.55 -15.36 3.97
N GLY A 86 5.82 -14.98 3.84
CA GLY A 86 6.94 -15.59 4.56
C GLY A 86 7.00 -15.24 6.05
N SER A 87 6.37 -14.15 6.49
CA SER A 87 6.42 -13.67 7.88
C SER A 87 5.62 -14.51 8.89
N GLY A 88 4.90 -15.54 8.45
CA GLY A 88 4.06 -16.40 9.31
C GLY A 88 2.73 -15.76 9.75
N ASN A 89 2.59 -14.44 9.61
CA ASN A 89 1.39 -13.66 9.95
C ASN A 89 0.26 -13.76 8.92
N ALA A 90 0.40 -14.61 7.90
CA ALA A 90 -0.56 -14.77 6.81
C ALA A 90 -1.24 -16.16 6.79
N SER A 91 -1.18 -16.89 7.91
CA SER A 91 -1.80 -18.21 8.08
C SER A 91 -3.30 -18.11 8.29
#